data_AF-A0A0P1BPL3-F1
#
_entry.id   AF-A0A0P1BPL3-F1
#
_cell.length_a   1.000
_cell.length_b   1.000
_cell.length_c   1.000
_cell.angle_alpha   90.00
_cell.angle_beta   90.00
_cell.angle_gamma   90.00
#
_symmetry.space_group_name_H-M   'P 1'
#
loop_
_entity.id
_entity.type
_entity.pdbx_description
1 polymer ?
#
loop_
_entity_poly.entity_id
_entity_poly.type
_entity_poly.pdbx_seq_one_letter_code
_entity_poly.pdbx_strand_id
1 'polypeptide(L)'
;MHHGGGNSFNEAVAFGKPQLIVSMWGETHDIMAYAVHHGIAMGSKFAPRLVASDLQASMTKLLEENIEFADRALRWRLRSEQSGGTPIAADIIEAYGSKERRIQGTQDGDSTDIEAVNALTIDSNEKGLFTPALDKEPHSSSASSVGSPTIAEQTVTFPSPTAFPPRPQLLIQTPAAAPVVAATA
;
A
#
# COMPACT_ATOMS: atom_id res chain seq x y z
N MET A 1 3.19 16.61 -14.24
CA MET A 1 3.75 15.67 -15.24
C MET A 1 5.06 15.13 -14.70
N HIS A 2 5.31 13.83 -14.77
CA HIS A 2 6.57 13.22 -14.30
C HIS A 2 6.87 11.92 -15.07
N HIS A 3 8.06 11.34 -14.86
CA HIS A 3 8.51 10.17 -15.62
C HIS A 3 7.99 8.81 -15.11
N GLY A 4 7.08 8.79 -14.13
CA GLY A 4 6.60 7.56 -13.49
C GLY A 4 7.43 7.04 -12.32
N GLY A 5 8.36 7.83 -11.76
CA GLY A 5 9.12 7.42 -10.58
C GLY A 5 8.26 7.27 -9.33
N GLY A 6 8.57 6.28 -8.48
CA GLY A 6 7.79 5.93 -7.29
C GLY A 6 7.63 7.09 -6.30
N ASN A 7 8.67 7.91 -6.10
CA ASN A 7 8.58 9.08 -5.21
C ASN A 7 7.56 10.10 -5.71
N SER A 8 7.68 10.55 -6.96
CA SER A 8 6.75 11.53 -7.54
C SER A 8 5.32 11.01 -7.61
N PHE A 9 5.15 9.71 -7.88
CA PHE A 9 3.84 9.06 -7.82
C PHE A 9 3.23 9.16 -6.41
N ASN A 10 4.01 8.78 -5.39
CA ASN A 10 3.56 8.80 -3.99
C ASN A 10 3.30 10.22 -3.48
N GLU A 11 4.13 11.20 -3.86
CA GLU A 11 3.90 12.61 -3.53
C GLU A 11 2.56 13.11 -4.10
N ALA A 12 2.29 12.83 -5.37
CA ALA A 12 1.04 13.25 -5.98
C ALA A 12 -0.18 12.52 -5.39
N VAL A 13 -0.05 11.24 -5.01
CA VAL A 13 -1.09 10.53 -4.25
C VAL A 13 -1.29 11.17 -2.87
N ALA A 14 -0.22 11.50 -2.15
CA ALA A 14 -0.29 12.14 -0.84
C ALA A 14 -0.99 13.51 -0.88
N PHE A 15 -0.83 14.27 -1.97
CA PHE A 15 -1.53 15.53 -2.18
C PHE A 15 -2.89 15.38 -2.89
N GLY A 16 -3.28 14.17 -3.27
CA GLY A 16 -4.53 13.92 -4.01
C GLY A 16 -4.59 14.64 -5.36
N LYS A 17 -3.46 14.71 -6.09
CA LYS A 17 -3.35 15.41 -7.37
C LYS A 17 -3.38 14.43 -8.55
N PRO A 18 -4.22 14.70 -9.57
CA PRO A 18 -4.14 14.02 -10.87
C PRO A 18 -2.76 14.16 -11.51
N GLN A 19 -2.34 13.12 -12.23
CA GLN A 19 -0.97 13.04 -12.76
C GLN A 19 -0.97 12.80 -14.28
N LEU A 20 0.01 13.38 -14.97
CA LEU A 20 0.40 12.95 -16.32
C LEU A 20 1.74 12.24 -16.22
N ILE A 21 1.77 10.98 -16.65
CA ILE A 21 2.93 10.10 -16.52
C ILE A 21 3.49 9.79 -17.90
N VAL A 22 4.79 10.00 -18.08
CA VAL A 22 5.55 9.54 -19.25
C VAL A 22 6.57 8.53 -18.77
N SER A 23 6.24 7.25 -18.79
CA SER A 23 7.16 6.19 -18.35
C SER A 23 8.45 6.18 -19.19
N MET A 24 9.62 6.10 -18.54
CA MET A 24 10.91 6.16 -19.25
C MET A 24 11.71 4.86 -19.18
N TRP A 25 11.62 4.10 -18.08
CA TRP A 25 12.36 2.85 -17.90
C TRP A 25 11.78 1.98 -16.78
N GLY A 26 12.08 0.68 -16.81
CA GLY A 26 11.87 -0.24 -15.68
C GLY A 26 10.45 -0.18 -15.09
N GLU A 27 10.39 -0.02 -13.77
CA GLU A 27 9.17 0.00 -12.96
C GLU A 27 8.24 1.17 -13.29
N THR A 28 8.73 2.21 -13.97
CA THR A 28 7.90 3.37 -14.32
C THR A 28 6.77 3.02 -15.29
N HIS A 29 6.93 1.95 -16.08
CA HIS A 29 5.86 1.43 -16.95
C HIS A 29 4.73 0.81 -16.12
N ASP A 30 5.07 0.04 -15.09
CA ASP A 30 4.10 -0.59 -14.19
C ASP A 30 3.36 0.48 -13.37
N ILE A 31 4.10 1.45 -12.81
CA ILE A 31 3.50 2.58 -12.08
C ILE A 31 2.51 3.33 -12.96
N MET A 32 2.89 3.63 -14.21
CA MET A 32 1.99 4.26 -15.17
C MET A 32 0.74 3.40 -15.43
N ALA A 33 0.92 2.11 -15.68
CA ALA A 33 -0.18 1.18 -15.95
C ALA A 33 -1.17 1.12 -14.78
N TYR A 34 -0.68 0.97 -13.54
CA TYR A 34 -1.52 0.98 -12.35
C TYR A 34 -2.20 2.33 -12.13
N ALA A 35 -1.50 3.45 -12.30
CA ALA A 35 -2.08 4.77 -12.11
C ALA A 35 -3.20 5.07 -13.11
N VAL A 36 -3.01 4.66 -14.38
CA VAL A 36 -4.03 4.77 -15.44
C VAL A 36 -5.20 3.84 -15.17
N HIS A 37 -4.94 2.59 -14.78
CA HIS A 37 -5.98 1.60 -14.46
C HIS A 37 -6.92 2.10 -13.35
N HIS A 38 -6.37 2.74 -12.31
CA HIS A 38 -7.15 3.31 -11.21
C HIS A 38 -7.71 4.71 -11.51
N GLY A 39 -7.44 5.25 -12.70
CA GLY A 39 -7.91 6.55 -13.13
C GLY A 39 -7.36 7.71 -12.29
N ILE A 40 -6.19 7.59 -11.67
CA ILE A 40 -5.57 8.74 -10.97
C ILE A 40 -4.58 9.48 -11.86
N ALA A 41 -4.31 8.94 -13.05
CA ALA A 41 -3.39 9.51 -14.00
C ALA A 41 -3.81 9.29 -15.46
N MET A 42 -3.26 10.14 -16.32
CA MET A 42 -3.11 9.89 -17.75
C MET A 42 -1.70 9.38 -18.03
N GLY A 43 -1.57 8.40 -18.91
CA GLY A 43 -0.28 7.88 -19.38
C GLY A 43 -0.03 8.26 -20.83
N SER A 44 1.20 8.67 -21.15
CA SER A 44 1.58 8.91 -22.56
C SER A 44 1.58 7.60 -23.35
N LYS A 45 0.93 7.61 -24.51
CA LYS A 45 0.83 6.44 -25.40
C LYS A 45 2.14 6.11 -26.10
N PHE A 46 3.02 7.10 -26.23
CA PHE A 46 4.28 6.98 -26.96
C PHE A 46 5.50 6.90 -26.04
N ALA A 47 5.28 6.81 -24.73
CA ALA A 47 6.31 6.57 -23.74
C ALA A 47 7.26 5.43 -24.20
N PRO A 48 8.60 5.63 -24.15
CA PRO A 48 9.32 6.74 -23.50
C PRO A 48 9.51 7.99 -24.37
N ARG A 49 9.00 8.02 -25.60
CA ARG A 49 9.15 9.18 -26.49
C ARG A 49 8.19 10.30 -26.11
N LEU A 50 8.70 11.53 -26.12
CA LEU A 50 7.90 12.74 -25.94
C LEU A 50 7.29 13.16 -27.29
N VAL A 51 6.02 12.86 -27.48
CA VAL A 51 5.26 13.29 -28.67
C VAL A 51 4.38 14.47 -28.27
N ALA A 52 4.65 15.65 -28.81
CA ALA A 52 4.01 16.89 -28.39
C ALA A 52 2.47 16.83 -28.46
N SER A 53 1.92 16.26 -29.54
CA SER A 53 0.47 16.14 -29.71
C SER A 53 -0.19 15.21 -28.69
N ASP A 54 0.49 14.12 -28.29
CA ASP A 54 0.01 13.19 -27.27
C ASP A 54 0.02 13.81 -25.88
N LEU A 55 1.11 14.52 -25.54
CA LEU A 55 1.24 15.20 -24.26
C LEU A 55 0.23 16.35 -24.13
N GLN A 56 0.05 17.12 -25.20
CA GLN A 56 -0.96 18.18 -25.25
C GLN A 56 -2.36 17.59 -25.06
N ALA A 57 -2.73 16.58 -25.86
CA ALA A 57 -4.06 15.96 -25.76
C ALA A 57 -4.30 15.36 -24.36
N SER A 58 -3.30 14.70 -23.79
CA SER A 58 -3.39 14.10 -22.45
C SER A 58 -3.52 15.15 -21.35
N MET A 59 -2.78 16.26 -21.45
CA MET A 59 -2.85 17.36 -20.50
C MET A 59 -4.19 18.10 -20.62
N THR A 60 -4.63 18.41 -21.84
CA THR A 60 -5.94 19.03 -22.10
C THR A 60 -7.05 18.20 -21.51
N LYS A 61 -7.07 16.88 -21.77
CA LYS A 61 -8.06 15.97 -21.19
C LYS A 61 -8.04 15.99 -19.66
N LEU A 62 -6.85 15.94 -19.05
CA LEU A 62 -6.70 15.94 -17.59
C LEU A 62 -7.18 17.26 -16.95
N LEU A 63 -7.06 18.38 -17.66
CA LEU A 63 -7.54 19.69 -17.21
C LEU A 63 -9.05 19.88 -17.43
N GLU A 64 -9.60 19.37 -18.53
CA GLU A 64 -11.03 19.46 -18.86
C GLU A 64 -11.87 18.48 -18.03
N GLU A 65 -11.43 17.24 -17.88
CA GLU A 65 -12.09 16.18 -17.08
C GLU A 65 -11.57 16.13 -15.63
N ASN A 66 -10.96 17.23 -15.15
CA ASN A 66 -10.23 17.29 -13.88
C ASN A 66 -11.06 16.83 -12.67
N ILE A 67 -12.36 17.11 -12.65
CA ILE A 67 -13.23 16.79 -11.50
C ILE A 67 -13.18 15.29 -11.18
N GLU A 68 -13.27 14.42 -12.18
CA GLU A 68 -13.28 12.98 -11.94
C GLU A 68 -11.90 12.45 -11.52
N PHE A 69 -10.84 12.95 -12.13
CA PHE A 69 -9.48 12.58 -11.76
C PHE A 69 -9.16 13.06 -10.34
N ALA A 70 -9.57 14.27 -9.97
CA ALA A 70 -9.35 14.84 -8.65
C ALA A 70 -10.13 14.08 -7.57
N ASP A 71 -11.39 13.69 -7.84
CA ASP A 71 -12.18 12.85 -6.94
C ASP A 71 -11.51 11.48 -6.72
N ARG A 72 -11.08 10.83 -7.82
CA ARG A 72 -10.33 9.57 -7.75
C ARG A 72 -9.02 9.72 -6.96
N ALA A 73 -8.24 10.77 -7.24
CA ALA A 73 -6.98 11.03 -6.55
C ALA A 73 -7.18 11.34 -5.06
N LEU A 74 -8.24 12.08 -4.71
CA LEU A 74 -8.62 12.35 -3.32
C LEU A 74 -8.99 11.06 -2.58
N ARG A 75 -9.73 10.14 -3.21
CA ARG A 75 -10.00 8.83 -2.60
C ARG A 75 -8.73 8.06 -2.31
N TRP A 76 -7.75 8.09 -3.22
CA TRP A 76 -6.47 7.43 -3.01
C TRP A 76 -5.64 8.10 -1.90
N ARG A 77 -5.64 9.44 -1.84
CA ARG A 77 -5.06 10.16 -0.71
C ARG A 77 -5.64 9.68 0.63
N LEU A 78 -6.97 9.66 0.75
CA LEU A 78 -7.64 9.25 1.98
C LEU A 78 -7.32 7.79 2.34
N ARG A 79 -7.27 6.88 1.35
CA ARG A 79 -6.85 5.49 1.56
C ARG A 79 -5.42 5.41 2.06
N SER A 80 -4.50 6.17 1.47
CA SER A 80 -3.09 6.21 1.89
C SER A 80 -2.95 6.73 3.32
N GLU A 81 -3.64 7.81 3.68
CA GLU A 81 -3.65 8.35 5.05
C GLU A 81 -4.23 7.34 6.06
N GLN A 82 -5.27 6.59 5.67
CA GLN A 82 -5.92 5.60 6.52
C GLN A 82 -5.22 4.24 6.57
N SER A 83 -4.23 4.00 5.70
CA SER A 83 -3.59 2.69 5.55
C SER A 83 -2.77 2.25 6.77
N GLY A 84 -2.30 3.20 7.58
CA GLY A 84 -1.54 2.90 8.80
C GLY A 84 -0.20 2.22 8.57
N GLY A 85 0.31 2.15 7.33
CA GLY A 85 1.54 1.43 7.01
C GLY A 85 2.77 1.97 7.74
N THR A 86 2.91 3.29 7.83
CA THR A 86 4.05 3.95 8.50
C THR A 86 4.16 3.62 9.99
N PRO A 87 3.12 3.80 10.84
CA PRO A 87 3.24 3.45 12.25
C PRO A 87 3.47 1.94 12.45
N ILE A 88 2.79 1.08 11.68
CA ILE A 88 3.00 -0.38 11.79
C ILE A 88 4.43 -0.77 11.42
N ALA A 89 5.01 -0.18 10.37
CA ALA A 89 6.40 -0.43 10.00
C ALA A 89 7.38 0.04 11.08
N ALA A 90 7.12 1.18 11.71
CA ALA A 90 7.92 1.68 12.82
C ALA A 90 7.86 0.73 14.04
N ASP A 91 6.67 0.24 14.40
CA ASP A 91 6.47 -0.71 15.50
C ASP A 91 7.25 -2.01 15.25
N ILE A 92 7.24 -2.52 14.01
CA ILE A 92 8.00 -3.71 13.62
C ILE A 92 9.50 -3.46 13.80
N ILE A 93 10.02 -2.34 13.28
CA ILE A 93 11.44 -2.00 13.39
C ILE A 93 11.84 -1.86 14.87
N GLU A 94 11.02 -1.21 15.68
CA GLU A 94 11.25 -1.05 17.12
C GLU A 94 11.27 -2.40 17.86
N ALA A 95 10.37 -3.31 17.50
CA ALA A 95 10.32 -4.66 18.07
C ALA A 95 11.62 -5.43 17.79
N TYR A 96 12.14 -5.39 16.55
CA TYR A 96 13.40 -6.04 16.20
C TYR A 96 14.61 -5.37 16.86
N GLY A 97 14.69 -4.04 16.83
CA GLY A 97 15.79 -3.31 17.46
C GLY A 97 15.86 -3.51 18.99
N SER A 98 14.70 -3.67 19.65
CA SER A 98 14.63 -3.97 21.08
C SER A 98 15.03 -5.41 21.40
N LYS A 99 14.72 -6.37 20.51
CA LYS A 99 15.18 -7.75 20.61
C LYS A 99 16.70 -7.87 20.51
N GLU A 100 17.32 -7.19 19.54
CA GLU A 100 18.78 -7.20 19.37
C GLU A 100 19.52 -6.57 20.55
N ARG A 101 19.03 -5.43 21.06
CA ARG A 101 19.61 -4.81 22.26
C ARG A 101 19.54 -5.72 23.49
N ARG A 102 18.45 -6.48 23.65
CA ARG A 102 18.31 -7.43 24.75
C ARG A 102 19.32 -8.57 24.61
N ILE A 103 19.49 -9.13 23.40
CA ILE A 103 20.46 -10.21 23.13
C ILE A 103 21.90 -9.73 23.38
N GLN A 104 22.26 -8.51 22.96
CA GLN A 104 23.59 -7.95 23.20
C GLN A 104 23.83 -7.70 24.70
N GLY A 105 22.84 -7.18 25.43
CA GLY A 105 22.94 -6.98 26.88
C GLY A 105 23.02 -8.27 27.70
N THR A 106 22.50 -9.40 27.18
CA THR A 106 22.66 -10.73 27.80
C THR A 106 24.01 -11.38 27.47
N GLN A 107 24.76 -10.91 26.46
CA GLN A 107 26.12 -11.40 26.20
C GLN A 107 27.18 -10.74 27.08
N ASP A 108 26.91 -9.52 27.57
CA ASP A 108 27.79 -8.78 28.47
C ASP A 108 27.47 -9.01 29.97
N GLY A 109 26.45 -9.83 30.28
CA GLY A 109 25.96 -10.12 31.62
C GLY A 109 25.71 -11.62 31.84
N ASP A 110 26.00 -12.07 33.05
CA ASP A 110 26.09 -13.47 33.51
C ASP A 110 24.98 -14.44 32.99
N SER A 111 25.43 -15.67 32.76
CA SER A 111 24.81 -16.76 32.00
C SER A 111 23.60 -17.46 32.64
N THR A 112 22.50 -16.77 32.97
CA THR A 112 21.33 -17.46 33.57
C THR A 112 19.97 -17.33 32.88
N ASP A 113 19.77 -16.46 31.89
CA ASP A 113 18.40 -16.12 31.46
C ASP A 113 18.04 -16.59 30.03
N ILE A 114 18.43 -17.82 29.65
CA ILE A 114 18.19 -18.38 28.29
C ILE A 114 16.70 -18.76 28.06
N GLU A 115 15.85 -18.84 29.10
CA GLU A 115 14.44 -19.25 28.93
C GLU A 115 13.51 -18.20 28.30
N ALA A 116 13.88 -16.91 28.27
CA ALA A 116 13.00 -15.86 27.75
C ALA A 116 13.01 -15.72 26.22
N VAL A 117 13.97 -16.35 25.52
CA VAL A 117 14.18 -16.17 24.07
C VAL A 117 13.11 -16.90 23.24
N ASN A 118 12.39 -17.86 23.83
CA ASN A 118 11.41 -18.69 23.11
C ASN A 118 9.96 -18.14 23.15
N ALA A 119 9.69 -17.13 23.99
CA ALA A 119 8.34 -16.61 24.23
C ALA A 119 7.86 -15.59 23.16
N LEU A 120 8.71 -15.20 22.21
CA LEU A 120 8.34 -14.35 21.07
C LEU A 120 8.23 -15.14 19.76
N THR A 121 7.89 -16.42 19.84
CA THR A 121 7.33 -17.14 18.70
C THR A 121 5.95 -16.54 18.47
N ILE A 122 5.80 -15.75 17.40
CA ILE A 122 4.47 -15.37 16.90
C ILE A 122 3.70 -16.69 16.75
N ASP A 123 2.67 -16.86 17.57
CA ASP A 123 1.76 -17.98 17.47
C ASP A 123 1.24 -18.00 16.03
N SER A 124 1.74 -18.93 15.23
CA SER A 124 1.38 -19.06 13.82
C SER A 124 -0.04 -19.62 13.64
N ASN A 125 -0.85 -19.61 14.70
CA ASN A 125 -2.18 -20.16 14.76
C ASN A 125 -3.30 -19.11 14.64
N GLU A 126 -2.98 -17.82 14.50
CA GLU A 126 -3.98 -16.85 14.02
C GLU A 126 -4.20 -16.99 12.51
N LYS A 127 -5.07 -17.95 12.16
CA LYS A 127 -5.75 -18.02 10.87
C LYS A 127 -6.57 -16.74 10.66
N GLY A 128 -5.97 -15.66 10.18
CA GLY A 128 -6.75 -14.43 9.98
C GLY A 128 -6.13 -13.29 9.18
N LEU A 129 -4.81 -13.19 9.02
CA LEU A 129 -4.21 -12.02 8.39
C LEU A 129 -3.41 -12.43 7.14
N PHE A 130 -4.07 -12.30 5.98
CA PHE A 130 -3.50 -12.36 4.64
C PHE A 130 -2.63 -13.59 4.30
N THR A 131 -3.28 -14.71 4.01
CA THR A 131 -2.73 -15.67 3.04
C THR A 131 -3.41 -15.43 1.70
N PRO A 132 -2.69 -15.06 0.62
CA PRO A 132 -3.23 -15.34 -0.71
C PRO A 132 -3.30 -16.85 -0.82
N ALA A 133 -4.49 -17.38 -1.10
CA ALA A 133 -4.67 -18.80 -1.40
C ALA A 133 -3.87 -19.13 -2.67
N LEU A 134 -2.64 -19.59 -2.50
CA LEU A 134 -1.93 -20.37 -3.52
C LEU A 134 -2.39 -21.80 -3.33
N ASP A 135 -3.27 -22.23 -4.24
CA ASP A 135 -3.70 -23.61 -4.32
C ASP A 135 -2.49 -24.55 -4.38
N LYS A 136 -2.57 -25.64 -3.62
CA LYS A 136 -1.53 -26.67 -3.52
C LYS A 136 -1.27 -27.29 -4.89
N GLU A 137 -0.06 -27.13 -5.40
CA GLU A 137 0.50 -28.00 -6.43
C GLU A 137 0.88 -29.35 -5.81
N PRO A 138 0.40 -30.51 -6.33
CA PRO A 138 0.89 -31.82 -5.92
C PRO A 138 2.09 -32.26 -6.77
N HIS A 139 3.20 -32.63 -6.10
CA HIS A 139 4.38 -33.16 -6.76
C HIS A 139 4.20 -34.60 -7.31
N SER A 140 4.41 -34.69 -8.62
CA SER A 140 5.07 -35.74 -9.44
C SER A 140 4.45 -37.12 -9.65
N SER A 141 4.24 -37.49 -10.93
CA SER A 141 4.84 -38.69 -11.53
C SER A 141 4.74 -38.72 -13.07
N SER A 142 5.89 -38.99 -13.71
CA SER A 142 6.14 -39.58 -15.05
C SER A 142 5.60 -38.96 -16.36
N ALA A 143 6.42 -39.11 -17.41
CA ALA A 143 6.39 -38.48 -18.73
C ALA A 143 5.27 -38.93 -19.69
N SER A 144 4.79 -38.02 -20.55
CA SER A 144 4.72 -38.19 -22.03
C SER A 144 4.14 -36.95 -22.76
N SER A 145 4.81 -36.61 -23.87
CA SER A 145 4.46 -35.87 -25.11
C SER A 145 3.19 -34.98 -25.27
N VAL A 146 3.48 -33.77 -25.78
CA VAL A 146 2.79 -32.98 -26.84
C VAL A 146 1.47 -32.25 -26.53
N GLY A 147 1.50 -30.92 -26.68
CA GLY A 147 0.33 -30.07 -26.94
C GLY A 147 0.49 -28.62 -26.41
N SER A 148 0.50 -27.62 -27.29
CA SER A 148 0.54 -26.19 -26.94
C SER A 148 -0.66 -25.76 -26.07
N PRO A 149 -0.51 -24.94 -25.01
CA PRO A 149 -1.66 -24.48 -24.24
C PRO A 149 -2.20 -23.15 -24.79
N THR A 150 -3.51 -23.18 -25.07
CA THR A 150 -4.39 -22.02 -25.26
C THR A 150 -4.54 -21.26 -23.93
N ILE A 151 -4.39 -19.93 -23.95
CA ILE A 151 -4.58 -19.07 -22.78
C ILE A 151 -6.08 -19.00 -22.45
N ALA A 152 -6.48 -19.51 -21.29
CA ALA A 152 -7.81 -19.29 -20.73
C ALA A 152 -7.80 -17.99 -19.90
N GLU A 153 -8.75 -17.08 -20.18
CA GLU A 153 -8.99 -15.89 -19.38
C GLU A 153 -9.43 -16.28 -17.97
N GLN A 154 -8.62 -15.98 -16.95
CA GLN A 154 -9.06 -15.99 -15.56
C GLN A 154 -9.66 -14.63 -15.21
N THR A 155 -10.98 -14.59 -15.06
CA THR A 155 -11.68 -13.43 -14.48
C THR A 155 -11.40 -13.35 -12.98
N VAL A 156 -10.64 -12.35 -12.56
CA VAL A 156 -10.39 -12.06 -11.14
C VAL A 156 -11.58 -11.28 -10.59
N THR A 157 -12.31 -11.87 -9.65
CA THR A 157 -13.44 -11.22 -8.95
C THR A 157 -12.96 -10.68 -7.60
N PHE A 158 -13.09 -9.38 -7.37
CA PHE A 158 -12.78 -8.75 -6.08
C PHE A 158 -13.96 -8.83 -5.10
N PRO A 159 -13.73 -8.96 -3.78
CA PRO A 159 -14.79 -9.02 -2.79
C PRO A 159 -15.52 -7.66 -2.62
N SER A 160 -16.81 -7.74 -2.30
CA SER A 160 -17.69 -6.59 -2.03
C SER A 160 -17.20 -5.73 -0.85
N PRO A 161 -17.38 -4.39 -0.86
CA PRO A 161 -16.99 -3.48 0.22
C PRO A 161 -17.56 -3.81 1.60
N THR A 162 -18.61 -4.63 1.66
CA THR A 162 -19.28 -5.06 2.90
C THR A 162 -18.60 -6.23 3.61
N ALA A 163 -17.54 -6.81 3.04
CA ALA A 163 -16.83 -7.96 3.61
C ALA A 163 -15.79 -7.57 4.69
N PHE A 164 -15.63 -6.28 5.01
CA PHE A 164 -14.75 -5.83 6.07
C PHE A 164 -15.46 -5.87 7.44
N PRO A 165 -14.85 -6.46 8.49
CA PRO A 165 -15.41 -6.36 9.83
C PRO A 165 -15.46 -4.88 10.27
N PRO A 166 -16.49 -4.45 11.03
CA PRO A 166 -16.56 -3.09 11.55
C PRO A 166 -15.40 -2.83 12.52
N ARG A 167 -14.77 -1.64 12.43
CA ARG A 167 -13.70 -1.22 13.34
C ARG A 167 -14.17 -1.27 14.81
N PRO A 168 -13.31 -1.66 15.77
CA PRO A 168 -13.55 -1.33 17.17
C PRO A 168 -13.57 0.19 17.34
N GLN A 169 -14.64 0.71 17.95
CA GLN A 169 -14.71 2.14 18.27
C GLN A 169 -13.75 2.43 19.42
N LEU A 170 -12.75 3.27 19.17
CA LEU A 170 -11.89 3.79 20.23
C LEU A 170 -12.73 4.78 21.06
N LEU A 171 -13.00 4.44 22.33
CA LEU A 171 -13.73 5.30 23.25
C LEU A 171 -12.83 6.50 23.61
N ILE A 172 -13.04 7.64 22.93
CA ILE A 172 -12.35 8.89 23.28
C ILE A 172 -12.96 9.40 24.60
N GLN A 173 -12.25 9.22 25.71
CA GLN A 173 -12.55 9.95 26.93
C GLN A 173 -12.23 11.43 26.71
N THR A 174 -13.26 12.25 26.54
CA THR A 174 -13.14 13.71 26.58
C THR A 174 -12.80 14.16 28.00
N PRO A 175 -11.75 14.98 28.24
CA PRO A 175 -11.54 15.57 29.54
C PRO A 175 -12.67 16.57 29.86
N ALA A 176 -13.13 16.54 31.11
CA ALA A 176 -14.18 17.43 31.60
C ALA A 176 -13.78 18.91 31.44
N ALA A 177 -14.74 19.73 30.99
CA ALA A 177 -14.56 21.16 30.81
C ALA A 177 -14.20 21.86 32.14
N ALA A 178 -13.13 22.66 32.13
CA ALA A 178 -12.77 23.53 33.23
C ALA A 178 -13.81 24.67 33.38
N PRO A 179 -14.17 25.09 34.60
CA PRO A 179 -15.13 26.17 34.80
C PRO A 179 -14.54 27.53 34.38
N VAL A 180 -15.30 28.27 33.58
CA VAL A 180 -15.01 29.64 33.18
C VAL A 180 -15.27 30.56 34.38
N VAL A 181 -14.22 31.22 34.88
CA VAL A 181 -14.35 32.27 35.88
C VAL A 181 -14.86 33.53 35.18
N ALA A 182 -16.09 33.92 35.49
CA ALA A 182 -16.68 35.17 35.01
C ALA A 182 -15.96 36.37 35.66
N ALA A 183 -15.39 37.24 34.83
CA ALA A 183 -14.93 38.56 35.27
C ALA A 183 -16.14 39.46 35.54
N THR A 184 -16.30 39.91 36.78
CA THR A 184 -17.21 41.00 37.13
C THR A 184 -16.52 42.35 36.91
N ALA A 185 -17.35 43.30 36.48
CA ALA A 185 -17.06 44.65 35.97
C ALA A 185 -16.18 45.55 36.85
#